data_AF-A0A957K4D6-F1
#
_entry.id   AF-A0A957K4D6-F1
#
_cell.length_a   1.000
_cell.length_b   1.000
_cell.length_c   1.000
_cell.angle_alpha   90.00
_cell.angle_beta   90.00
_cell.angle_gamma   90.00
#
_symmetry.space_group_name_H-M   'P 1'
#
loop_
_entity.id
_entity.type
_entity.pdbx_description
1 polymer ?
#
loop_
_entity_poly.entity_id
_entity_poly.type
_entity_poly.pdbx_seq_one_letter_code
_entity_poly.pdbx_strand_id
1 'polypeptide(L)'
;LSVALYLLGLGWNFAYVGGSSLLTVSVTEAERPRMQSTAEAVVAVSSMLASLSTGFIYGNLGMVMTGVVGFVASAILILVLFWTVPRKPASYAA
;
A
#
# COMPACT_ATOMS: atom_id res chain seq x y z
N LEU A 1 16.49 12.49 9.62
CA LEU A 1 15.38 11.52 9.82
C LEU A 1 14.00 12.17 9.68
N SER A 2 13.78 13.37 10.23
CA SER A 2 12.44 14.00 10.30
C SER A 2 11.72 14.12 8.96
N VAL A 3 12.41 14.58 7.91
CA VAL A 3 11.82 14.65 6.55
C VAL A 3 11.44 13.27 6.02
N ALA A 4 12.28 12.25 6.26
CA ALA A 4 12.00 10.88 5.81
C ALA A 4 10.77 10.29 6.52
N LEU A 5 10.64 10.48 7.83
CA LEU A 5 9.45 10.03 8.58
C LEU A 5 8.19 10.80 8.17
N TYR A 6 8.32 12.10 7.88
CA TYR A 6 7.22 12.91 7.37
C TYR A 6 6.73 12.39 6.00
N LEU A 7 7.65 12.16 5.05
CA LEU A 7 7.34 11.61 3.74
C LEU A 7 6.75 10.19 3.83
N LEU A 8 7.26 9.35 4.73
CA LEU A 8 6.72 8.02 4.98
C LEU A 8 5.27 8.09 5.48
N GLY A 9 4.99 8.98 6.44
CA GLY A 9 3.64 9.23 6.93
C GLY A 9 2.70 9.76 5.85
N LEU A 10 3.17 10.69 5.01
CA LEU A 10 2.39 11.17 3.86
C LEU A 10 2.07 10.05 2.87
N GLY A 11 3.08 9.24 2.50
CA GLY A 11 2.91 8.12 1.58
C GLY A 11 1.92 7.08 2.10
N TRP A 12 2.00 6.75 3.39
CA TRP A 12 1.04 5.84 4.04
C TRP A 12 -0.40 6.36 3.95
N ASN A 13 -0.63 7.64 4.27
CA ASN A 13 -1.95 8.25 4.19
C ASN A 13 -2.50 8.23 2.77
N PHE A 14 -1.68 8.57 1.77
CA PHE A 14 -2.11 8.52 0.36
C PHE A 14 -2.44 7.10 -0.10
N ALA A 15 -1.64 6.10 0.28
CA ALA A 15 -1.90 4.71 -0.06
C ALA A 15 -3.21 4.21 0.57
N TYR A 16 -3.43 4.52 1.85
CA TYR A 16 -4.61 4.06 2.59
C TYR A 16 -5.90 4.78 2.16
N VAL A 17 -5.89 6.12 2.10
CA VAL A 17 -7.06 6.91 1.70
C VAL A 17 -7.35 6.76 0.20
N GLY A 18 -6.32 6.79 -0.65
CA GLY A 18 -6.48 6.58 -2.09
C GLY A 18 -6.95 5.16 -2.41
N GLY A 19 -6.37 4.15 -1.76
CA GLY A 19 -6.77 2.75 -1.93
C GLY A 19 -8.20 2.46 -1.47
N SER A 20 -8.58 2.95 -0.28
CA SER A 20 -9.96 2.80 0.22
C SER A 20 -10.98 3.55 -0.63
N SER A 21 -10.63 4.71 -1.19
CA SER A 21 -11.48 5.42 -2.15
C SER A 21 -11.70 4.60 -3.43
N LEU A 22 -10.63 4.08 -4.03
CA LEU A 22 -10.72 3.19 -5.20
C LEU A 22 -11.56 1.95 -4.91
N LEU A 23 -11.37 1.34 -3.74
CA LEU A 23 -12.15 0.17 -3.31
C LEU A 23 -13.64 0.52 -3.19
N THR A 24 -13.97 1.65 -2.56
CA THR A 24 -15.35 2.09 -2.34
C THR A 24 -16.12 2.35 -3.64
N VAL A 25 -15.43 2.81 -4.70
CA VAL A 25 -16.02 3.03 -6.03
C VAL A 25 -16.20 1.71 -6.79
N SER A 26 -15.42 0.67 -6.46
CA SER A 26 -15.47 -0.65 -7.12
C SER A 26 -16.49 -1.62 -6.53
N VAL A 27 -17.14 -1.28 -5.41
CA VAL A 27 -18.03 -2.17 -4.65
C VAL A 27 -19.41 -1.52 -4.44
N THR A 28 -20.46 -2.34 -4.39
CA THR A 28 -21.83 -1.85 -4.17
C THR A 28 -22.05 -1.39 -2.73
N GLU A 29 -23.05 -0.52 -2.48
CA GLU A 29 -23.32 0.00 -1.13
C GLU A 29 -23.61 -1.09 -0.10
N ALA A 30 -24.29 -2.15 -0.51
CA ALA A 30 -24.58 -3.30 0.34
C ALA A 30 -23.33 -4.09 0.74
N GLU A 31 -22.29 -4.07 -0.09
CA GLU A 31 -21.05 -4.84 0.11
C GLU A 31 -19.94 -4.03 0.79
N ARG A 32 -20.02 -2.69 0.78
CA ARG A 32 -19.03 -1.78 1.39
C ARG A 32 -18.61 -2.17 2.82
N PRO A 33 -19.52 -2.47 3.76
CA PRO A 33 -19.11 -2.81 5.13
C PRO A 33 -18.26 -4.08 5.21
N ARG A 34 -18.57 -5.09 4.39
CA ARG A 34 -17.83 -6.36 4.31
C ARG A 34 -16.47 -6.17 3.63
N MET A 35 -16.42 -5.34 2.61
CA MET A 35 -15.18 -5.06 1.88
C MET A 35 -14.22 -4.19 2.70
N GLN A 36 -14.73 -3.24 3.50
CA GLN A 36 -13.92 -2.45 4.41
C GLN A 36 -13.25 -3.33 5.47
N SER A 37 -14.01 -4.24 6.13
CA SER A 37 -13.43 -5.13 7.14
C SER A 37 -12.41 -6.11 6.55
N THR A 38 -12.64 -6.56 5.31
CA THR A 38 -11.66 -7.39 4.58
C THR A 38 -10.39 -6.60 4.27
N ALA A 39 -10.51 -5.34 3.83
CA ALA A 39 -9.37 -4.48 3.57
C ALA A 39 -8.52 -4.23 4.83
N GLU A 40 -9.17 -3.93 5.97
CA GLU A 40 -8.47 -3.79 7.25
C GLU A 40 -7.77 -5.08 7.67
N ALA A 41 -8.41 -6.24 7.49
CA ALA A 41 -7.80 -7.53 7.79
C ALA A 41 -6.55 -7.79 6.93
N VAL A 42 -6.60 -7.45 5.63
CA VAL A 42 -5.46 -7.58 4.72
C VAL A 42 -4.31 -6.66 5.15
N VAL A 43 -4.60 -5.41 5.51
CA VAL A 43 -3.58 -4.48 6.03
C VAL A 43 -2.94 -5.01 7.31
N ALA A 44 -3.75 -5.55 8.24
CA ALA A 44 -3.27 -6.11 9.50
C ALA A 44 -2.38 -7.34 9.29
N VAL A 45 -2.82 -8.30 8.48
CA VAL A 45 -2.04 -9.52 8.16
C VAL A 45 -0.74 -9.15 7.43
N SER A 46 -0.81 -8.23 6.47
CA SER A 46 0.38 -7.74 5.76
C SER A 46 1.39 -7.09 6.72
N SER A 47 0.90 -6.29 7.67
CA SER A 47 1.73 -5.64 8.69
C SER A 47 2.39 -6.65 9.64
N MET A 48 1.66 -7.72 10.00
CA MET A 48 2.19 -8.82 10.79
C MET A 48 3.33 -9.55 10.06
N LEU A 49 3.11 -9.92 8.78
CA LEU A 49 4.13 -10.57 7.96
C LEU A 49 5.34 -9.67 7.71
N ALA A 50 5.12 -8.38 7.46
CA ALA A 50 6.18 -7.40 7.28
C ALA A 50 7.01 -7.23 8.57
N SER A 51 6.35 -7.19 9.72
CA SER A 51 7.03 -7.08 11.03
C SER A 51 7.88 -8.32 11.33
N LEU A 52 7.34 -9.52 11.07
CA LEU A 52 8.09 -10.77 11.23
C LEU A 52 9.31 -10.83 10.31
N SER A 53 9.12 -10.48 9.03
CA SER A 53 10.19 -10.46 8.02
C SER A 53 11.27 -9.43 8.37
N THR A 54 10.86 -8.26 8.85
CA THR A 54 11.76 -7.18 9.27
C THR A 54 12.68 -7.63 10.39
N GLY A 55 12.16 -8.34 11.40
CA GLY A 55 12.97 -8.87 12.49
C GLY A 55 14.05 -9.86 12.02
N PHE A 56 13.68 -10.77 11.11
CA PHE A 56 14.62 -11.73 10.54
C PHE A 56 15.72 -11.05 9.70
N ILE A 57 15.32 -10.13 8.82
CA ILE A 57 16.25 -9.39 7.95
C ILE A 57 17.19 -8.52 8.80
N TYR A 58 16.65 -7.79 9.77
CA TYR A 58 17.43 -6.94 10.64
C TYR A 58 18.48 -7.73 11.45
N GLY A 59 18.09 -8.89 11.98
CA GLY A 59 18.97 -9.74 12.78
C GLY A 59 20.15 -10.34 12.00
N ASN A 60 19.99 -10.60 10.70
CA ASN A 60 21.03 -11.22 9.87
C ASN A 60 21.82 -10.23 9.00
N LEU A 61 21.15 -9.17 8.51
CA LEU A 61 21.68 -8.28 7.47
C LEU A 61 21.80 -6.82 7.93
N GLY A 62 21.32 -6.50 9.13
CA GLY A 62 21.41 -5.18 9.73
C GLY A 62 20.45 -4.14 9.16
N MET A 63 20.47 -2.95 9.77
CA MET A 63 19.51 -1.86 9.54
C MET A 63 19.42 -1.40 8.07
N VAL A 64 20.57 -1.26 7.40
CA VAL A 64 20.61 -0.73 6.03
C VAL A 64 19.90 -1.67 5.07
N MET A 65 20.11 -2.98 5.19
CA MET A 65 19.49 -3.97 4.32
C MET A 65 17.98 -4.08 4.55
N THR A 66 17.50 -3.92 5.79
CA THR A 66 16.06 -3.80 6.08
C THR A 66 15.44 -2.65 5.29
N GLY A 67 16.09 -1.48 5.27
CA GLY A 67 15.62 -0.31 4.52
C GLY A 67 15.62 -0.54 3.00
N VAL A 68 16.68 -1.16 2.47
CA VAL A 68 16.79 -1.49 1.03
C VAL A 68 15.71 -2.47 0.60
N VAL A 69 15.46 -3.53 1.37
CA VAL A 69 14.40 -4.51 1.06
C VAL A 69 13.03 -3.84 1.06
N GLY A 70 12.74 -3.00 2.06
CA GLY A 70 11.49 -2.23 2.11
C GLY A 70 11.32 -1.32 0.89
N PHE A 71 12.38 -0.60 0.50
CA PHE A 71 12.38 0.28 -0.67
C PHE A 71 12.13 -0.50 -1.98
N VAL A 72 12.82 -1.62 -2.20
CA VAL A 72 12.65 -2.45 -3.39
C VAL A 72 11.24 -3.05 -3.45
N ALA A 73 10.73 -3.56 -2.32
CA ALA A 73 9.37 -4.09 -2.26
C ALA A 73 8.32 -3.01 -2.61
N SER A 74 8.44 -1.81 -2.05
CA SER A 74 7.56 -0.69 -2.38
C SER A 74 7.66 -0.28 -3.86
N ALA A 75 8.87 -0.24 -4.43
CA ALA A 75 9.07 0.10 -5.84
C ALA A 75 8.40 -0.91 -6.78
N ILE A 76 8.49 -2.21 -6.47
CA ILE A 76 7.80 -3.27 -7.23
C ILE A 76 6.28 -3.10 -7.18
N LEU A 77 5.71 -2.87 -5.98
CA LEU A 77 4.27 -2.67 -5.82
C LEU A 77 3.77 -1.45 -6.61
N ILE A 78 4.52 -0.34 -6.57
CA ILE A 78 4.20 0.86 -7.36
C ILE A 78 4.24 0.55 -8.86
N LEU A 79 5.25 -0.18 -9.34
CA LEU A 79 5.37 -0.56 -10.75
C LEU A 79 4.19 -1.44 -11.20
N VAL A 80 3.79 -2.41 -10.38
CA VAL A 80 2.60 -3.25 -10.65
C VAL A 80 1.33 -2.41 -10.70
N LEU A 81 1.19 -1.43 -9.79
CA LEU A 81 0.06 -0.48 -9.80
C LEU A 81 0.01 0.31 -11.12
N PHE A 82 1.14 0.86 -11.57
CA PHE A 82 1.22 1.57 -12.84
C PHE A 82 0.89 0.70 -14.06
N TRP A 83 1.21 -0.60 -14.00
CA TRP A 83 0.91 -1.55 -15.08
C TRP A 83 -0.55 -1.97 -15.13
N THR A 84 -1.20 -2.07 -13.97
CA THR A 84 -2.56 -2.64 -13.86
C THR A 84 -3.67 -1.60 -13.97
N VAL A 85 -3.40 -0.32 -13.69
CA VAL A 85 -4.41 0.74 -13.80
C VAL A 85 -4.69 1.03 -15.28
N PRO A 86 -5.88 0.67 -15.81
CA PRO A 86 -6.22 0.95 -17.19
C PRO A 86 -6.44 2.45 -17.34
N ARG A 87 -5.76 3.08 -18.30
CA ARG A 87 -6.03 4.47 -18.68
C ARG A 87 -7.40 4.52 -19.34
N LYS A 88 -8.46 4.85 -18.60
CA LYS A 88 -9.73 5.22 -19.25
C LYS A 88 -9.47 6.53 -20.02
N PRO A 89 -9.63 6.58 -21.35
CA PRO A 89 -9.64 7.86 -22.05
C PRO A 89 -10.81 8.68 -21.51
N ALA A 90 -10.55 9.94 -21.18
CA ALA A 90 -11.58 10.89 -20.75
C ALA A 90 -12.54 11.16 -21.93
N SER A 91 -13.49 10.27 -22.15
CA SER A 91 -14.57 10.44 -23.12
C SER A 91 -15.83 10.88 -22.40
N TYR A 92 -15.87 12.15 -22.01
CA TYR A 92 -17.13 12.85 -21.75
C TYR A 92 -16.97 14.36 -22.01
N ALA A 93 -17.02 14.73 -23.29
CA ALA A 93 -17.31 16.09 -23.74
C ALA A 93 -17.71 16.05 -25.24
N ALA A 94 -18.94 15.65 -25.52
CA ALA A 94 -19.73 16.06 -26.69
C ALA A 94 -21.20 15.82 -26.39
#